data_AF-A0A7V3M611-F1
#
_entry.id   AF-A0A7V3M611-F1
#
_cell.length_a   1.000
_cell.length_b   1.000
_cell.length_c   1.000
_cell.angle_alpha   90.00
_cell.angle_beta   90.00
_cell.angle_gamma   90.00
#
_symmetry.space_group_name_H-M   'P 1'
#
loop_
_entity.id
_entity.type
_entity.pdbx_description
1 polymer ?
#
loop_
_entity_poly.entity_id
_entity_poly.type
_entity_poly.pdbx_seq_one_letter_code
_entity_poly.pdbx_strand_id
1 'polypeptide(L)'
;MFFLKKIKLRIFHKFLLVVVISAVIPIFISGIVLINKFQFSLETPISELHINLAEGIKNKIEREMAKFDRDALFLSEIIHKMDQNSRQSVMLSYINNEPLLKEISLVNPKGLELIKINLLSEKTQELGNISGEDYFKEAL
;
A
#
# COMPACT_ATOMS: atom_id res chain seq x y z
N MET A 1 -75.18 27.81 -24.04
CA MET A 1 -74.49 26.52 -23.78
C MET A 1 -72.96 26.54 -23.97
N PHE A 2 -72.34 27.63 -24.44
CA PHE A 2 -70.90 27.67 -24.74
C PHE A 2 -69.99 27.99 -23.53
N PHE A 3 -70.48 28.71 -22.52
CA PHE A 3 -69.70 29.13 -21.35
C PHE A 3 -69.35 27.97 -20.39
N LEU A 4 -70.28 27.03 -20.19
CA LEU A 4 -70.08 25.84 -19.35
C LEU A 4 -68.96 24.92 -19.86
N LYS A 5 -68.76 24.85 -21.18
CA LYS A 5 -67.73 24.02 -21.82
C LYS A 5 -66.31 24.55 -21.54
N LYS A 6 -66.15 25.88 -21.49
CA LYS A 6 -64.88 26.55 -21.21
C LYS A 6 -64.44 26.40 -19.75
N ILE A 7 -65.40 26.45 -18.81
CA ILE A 7 -65.16 26.23 -17.37
C ILE A 7 -64.78 24.76 -17.09
N LYS A 8 -65.48 23.80 -17.70
CA LYS A 8 -65.14 22.37 -17.60
C LYS A 8 -63.73 22.06 -18.09
N LEU A 9 -63.32 22.64 -19.22
CA LEU A 9 -61.98 22.47 -19.78
C LEU A 9 -60.89 23.05 -18.85
N ARG A 10 -61.17 24.18 -18.20
CA ARG A 10 -60.25 24.85 -17.28
C ARG A 10 -60.08 24.13 -15.94
N ILE A 11 -61.05 23.33 -15.54
CA ILE A 11 -60.96 22.53 -14.30
C ILE A 11 -60.30 21.18 -14.62
N PHE A 12 -60.59 20.61 -15.78
CA PHE A 12 -60.02 19.33 -16.22
C PHE A 12 -58.50 19.37 -16.33
N HIS A 13 -57.94 20.44 -16.91
CA HIS A 13 -56.48 20.56 -17.02
C HIS A 13 -55.79 20.75 -15.64
N LYS A 14 -56.47 21.36 -14.66
CA LYS A 14 -55.92 21.53 -13.30
C LYS A 14 -55.90 20.19 -12.56
N PHE A 15 -56.97 19.41 -12.72
CA PHE A 15 -57.08 18.06 -12.16
C PHE A 15 -56.04 17.12 -12.77
N LEU A 16 -55.91 17.12 -14.10
CA LEU A 16 -54.91 16.33 -14.82
C LEU A 16 -53.49 16.65 -14.33
N LEU A 17 -53.19 17.94 -14.11
CA LEU A 17 -51.90 18.39 -13.61
C LEU A 17 -51.61 17.85 -12.20
N VAL A 18 -52.60 17.85 -11.30
CA VAL A 18 -52.44 17.27 -9.95
C VAL A 18 -52.19 15.76 -10.01
N VAL A 19 -52.90 15.04 -10.87
CA VAL A 19 -52.69 13.59 -11.06
C VAL A 19 -51.30 13.29 -11.60
N VAL A 20 -50.83 14.06 -12.60
CA VAL A 20 -49.48 13.91 -13.15
C VAL A 20 -48.41 14.21 -12.10
N ILE A 21 -48.55 15.31 -11.35
CA ILE A 21 -47.59 15.66 -10.29
C ILE A 21 -47.57 14.58 -9.21
N SER A 22 -48.75 14.08 -8.80
CA SER A 22 -48.85 13.01 -7.81
C SER A 22 -48.21 11.69 -8.28
N ALA A 23 -48.10 11.46 -9.58
CA ALA A 23 -47.42 10.28 -10.13
C ALA A 23 -45.91 10.50 -10.31
N VAL A 24 -45.51 11.71 -10.73
CA VAL A 24 -44.09 12.02 -11.02
C VAL A 24 -43.27 12.21 -9.75
N ILE A 25 -43.82 12.86 -8.71
CA ILE A 25 -43.09 13.12 -7.46
C ILE A 25 -42.58 11.82 -6.80
N PRO A 26 -43.40 10.77 -6.59
CA PRO A 26 -42.93 9.54 -5.96
C PRO A 26 -41.84 8.84 -6.77
N ILE A 27 -41.95 8.87 -8.10
CA ILE A 27 -40.96 8.29 -9.02
C ILE A 27 -39.64 9.03 -8.89
N PHE A 28 -39.68 10.36 -8.85
CA PHE A 28 -38.48 11.19 -8.73
C PHE A 28 -37.77 10.98 -7.39
N ILE A 29 -38.54 10.94 -6.28
CA ILE A 29 -38.01 10.64 -4.94
C ILE A 29 -37.38 9.24 -4.92
N SER A 30 -38.08 8.25 -5.48
CA SER A 30 -37.58 6.87 -5.53
C SER A 30 -36.29 6.76 -6.34
N GLY A 31 -36.18 7.50 -7.45
CA GLY A 31 -34.97 7.57 -8.26
C GLY A 31 -33.78 8.11 -7.48
N ILE A 32 -33.96 9.22 -6.74
CA ILE A 32 -32.89 9.80 -5.90
C ILE A 32 -32.45 8.80 -4.82
N VAL A 33 -33.40 8.20 -4.10
CA VAL A 33 -33.10 7.21 -3.04
C VAL A 33 -32.35 6.01 -3.61
N LEU A 34 -32.75 5.54 -4.79
CA LEU A 34 -32.12 4.41 -5.45
C LEU A 34 -30.68 4.73 -5.86
N ILE A 35 -30.45 5.91 -6.46
CA ILE A 35 -29.11 6.38 -6.85
C ILE A 35 -28.20 6.48 -5.62
N ASN A 36 -28.69 7.08 -4.52
CA ASN A 36 -27.91 7.21 -3.29
C ASN A 36 -27.54 5.84 -2.70
N LYS A 37 -28.47 4.86 -2.73
CA LYS A 37 -28.17 3.50 -2.30
C LYS A 37 -27.13 2.83 -3.20
N PHE A 38 -27.22 3.01 -4.51
CA PHE A 38 -26.22 2.47 -5.43
C PHE A 38 -24.84 3.07 -5.22
N GLN A 39 -24.76 4.40 -5.03
CA GLN A 39 -23.49 5.07 -4.74
C GLN A 39 -22.87 4.52 -3.46
N PHE A 40 -23.64 4.43 -2.38
CA PHE A 40 -23.15 3.86 -1.12
C PHE A 40 -22.69 2.40 -1.26
N SER A 41 -23.48 1.56 -1.94
CA SER A 41 -23.13 0.16 -2.19
C SER A 41 -21.91 -0.03 -3.09
N LEU A 42 -21.50 0.98 -3.87
CA LEU A 42 -20.31 0.92 -4.73
C LEU A 42 -19.08 1.53 -4.05
N GLU A 43 -19.25 2.62 -3.31
CA GLU A 43 -18.15 3.28 -2.59
C GLU A 43 -17.55 2.39 -1.50
N THR A 44 -18.38 1.64 -0.75
CA THR A 44 -17.88 0.76 0.32
C THR A 44 -16.96 -0.35 -0.21
N PRO A 45 -17.34 -1.16 -1.22
CA PRO A 45 -16.46 -2.18 -1.78
C PRO A 45 -15.18 -1.60 -2.40
N ILE A 46 -15.25 -0.42 -3.01
CA ILE A 46 -14.06 0.24 -3.58
C ILE A 46 -13.09 0.62 -2.46
N SER A 47 -13.59 1.20 -1.38
CA SER A 47 -12.77 1.54 -0.22
C SER A 47 -12.17 0.30 0.45
N GLU A 48 -12.97 -0.74 0.67
CA GLU A 48 -12.51 -2.02 1.22
C GLU A 48 -11.46 -2.69 0.33
N LEU A 49 -11.61 -2.63 -0.99
CA LEU A 49 -10.61 -3.15 -1.92
C LEU A 49 -9.28 -2.40 -1.79
N HIS A 50 -9.32 -1.07 -1.75
CA HIS A 50 -8.11 -0.27 -1.57
C HIS A 50 -7.42 -0.54 -0.23
N ILE A 51 -8.19 -0.70 0.85
CA ILE A 51 -7.67 -1.08 2.17
C ILE A 51 -7.02 -2.46 2.10
N ASN A 52 -7.70 -3.45 1.53
CA ASN A 52 -7.17 -4.81 1.41
C ASN A 52 -5.91 -4.88 0.54
N LEU A 53 -5.83 -4.08 -0.52
CA LEU A 53 -4.63 -3.97 -1.35
C LEU A 53 -3.47 -3.33 -0.56
N ALA A 54 -3.74 -2.23 0.15
CA ALA A 54 -2.74 -1.58 0.99
C ALA A 54 -2.23 -2.52 2.09
N GLU A 55 -3.12 -3.23 2.77
CA GLU A 55 -2.81 -4.25 3.78
C GLU A 55 -1.98 -5.40 3.16
N GLY A 56 -2.34 -5.85 1.95
CA GLY A 56 -1.61 -6.89 1.22
C GLY A 56 -0.17 -6.48 0.88
N ILE A 57 0.01 -5.23 0.42
CA ILE A 57 1.33 -4.66 0.13
C ILE A 57 2.15 -4.52 1.41
N LYS A 58 1.56 -3.93 2.46
CA LYS A 58 2.18 -3.78 3.77
C LYS A 58 2.66 -5.13 4.31
N ASN A 59 1.79 -6.13 4.35
CA ASN A 59 2.13 -7.47 4.83
C ASN A 59 3.22 -8.14 3.98
N LYS A 60 3.28 -7.87 2.67
CA LYS A 60 4.36 -8.39 1.83
C LYS A 60 5.69 -7.73 2.21
N ILE A 61 5.72 -6.40 2.33
CA ILE A 61 6.92 -5.65 2.73
C ILE A 61 7.39 -6.08 4.11
N GLU A 62 6.51 -6.14 5.10
CA GLU A 62 6.85 -6.55 6.46
C GLU A 62 7.42 -7.98 6.51
N ARG A 63 6.86 -8.91 5.72
CA ARG A 63 7.39 -10.29 5.64
C ARG A 63 8.79 -10.35 5.03
N GLU A 64 9.03 -9.60 3.96
CA GLU A 64 10.36 -9.53 3.35
C GLU A 64 11.37 -8.86 4.29
N MET A 65 11.01 -7.74 4.93
CA MET A 65 11.88 -7.08 5.91
C MET A 65 12.18 -7.97 7.12
N ALA A 66 11.17 -8.67 7.65
CA ALA A 66 11.37 -9.63 8.73
C ALA A 66 12.22 -10.84 8.30
N LYS A 67 12.20 -11.22 7.02
CA LYS A 67 13.13 -12.24 6.48
C LYS A 67 14.57 -11.69 6.53
N PHE A 68 14.81 -10.51 5.97
CA PHE A 68 16.14 -9.88 5.98
C PHE A 68 16.68 -9.66 7.39
N ASP A 69 15.85 -9.26 8.35
CA ASP A 69 16.26 -9.06 9.74
C ASP A 69 16.68 -10.38 10.41
N ARG A 70 15.88 -11.44 10.26
CA ARG A 70 16.25 -12.77 10.75
C ARG A 70 17.55 -13.28 10.14
N ASP A 71 17.70 -13.11 8.82
CA ASP A 71 18.89 -13.56 8.12
C ASP A 71 20.13 -12.75 8.53
N ALA A 72 19.98 -11.44 8.74
CA ALA A 72 21.05 -10.57 9.22
C ALA A 72 21.50 -10.96 10.64
N LEU A 73 20.56 -11.21 11.56
CA LEU A 73 20.85 -11.70 12.91
C LEU A 73 21.57 -13.05 12.88
N PHE A 74 21.09 -13.99 12.06
CA PHE A 74 21.69 -15.31 11.89
C PHE A 74 23.12 -15.22 11.34
N LEU A 75 23.34 -14.41 10.30
CA LEU A 75 24.67 -14.18 9.74
C LEU A 75 25.58 -13.51 10.76
N SER A 76 25.10 -12.53 11.51
CA SER A 76 25.88 -11.86 12.57
C SER A 76 26.37 -12.86 13.62
N GLU A 77 25.50 -13.76 14.09
CA GLU A 77 25.86 -14.76 15.10
C GLU A 77 26.90 -15.77 14.57
N ILE A 78 26.74 -16.21 13.32
CA ILE A 78 27.66 -17.16 12.67
C ILE A 78 29.03 -16.52 12.42
N ILE A 79 29.04 -15.32 11.85
CA ILE A 79 30.25 -14.57 11.48
C ILE A 79 31.07 -14.23 12.74
N HIS A 80 30.42 -13.93 13.86
CA HIS A 80 31.11 -13.64 15.13
C HIS A 80 31.99 -14.82 15.60
N LYS A 81 31.57 -16.06 15.33
CA LYS A 81 32.28 -17.29 15.77
C LYS A 81 33.34 -17.76 14.75
N MET A 82 33.49 -17.09 13.61
CA MET A 82 34.36 -17.52 12.49
C MET A 82 35.66 -16.71 12.37
N ASP A 83 36.68 -17.33 11.75
CA ASP A 83 37.92 -16.67 11.30
C ASP A 83 37.65 -15.69 10.15
N GLN A 84 38.48 -14.64 10.03
CA GLN A 84 38.28 -13.53 9.09
C GLN A 84 38.14 -14.00 7.63
N ASN A 85 38.89 -15.02 7.21
CA ASN A 85 38.80 -15.56 5.84
C ASN A 85 37.47 -16.30 5.62
N SER A 86 37.00 -17.04 6.61
CA SER A 86 35.71 -17.74 6.56
C SER A 86 34.53 -16.77 6.51
N ARG A 87 34.62 -15.62 7.20
CA ARG A 87 33.58 -14.57 7.19
C ARG A 87 33.30 -14.06 5.77
N GLN A 88 34.35 -13.72 5.03
CA GLN A 88 34.22 -13.23 3.67
C GLN A 88 33.61 -14.27 2.73
N SER A 89 34.05 -15.54 2.84
CA SER A 89 33.52 -16.63 2.00
C SER A 89 32.04 -16.91 2.26
N VAL A 90 31.60 -16.84 3.52
CA VAL A 90 30.19 -17.04 3.88
C VAL A 90 29.33 -15.88 3.39
N MET A 91 29.77 -14.63 3.60
CA MET A 91 29.05 -13.45 3.12
C MET A 91 28.96 -13.41 1.57
N LEU A 92 30.02 -13.78 0.85
CA LEU A 92 30.01 -13.91 -0.60
C LEU A 92 29.08 -15.02 -1.09
N SER A 93 29.04 -16.14 -0.38
CA SER A 93 28.13 -17.24 -0.73
C SER A 93 26.67 -16.85 -0.48
N TYR A 94 26.41 -16.10 0.59
CA TYR A 94 25.08 -15.63 0.94
C TYR A 94 24.56 -14.59 -0.08
N ILE A 95 25.39 -13.59 -0.42
CA ILE A 95 24.99 -12.55 -1.38
C ILE A 95 24.72 -13.17 -2.78
N ASN A 96 25.53 -14.13 -3.22
CA ASN A 96 25.35 -14.81 -4.50
C ASN A 96 24.08 -15.67 -4.57
N ASN A 97 23.60 -16.17 -3.43
CA ASN A 97 22.39 -16.99 -3.35
C ASN A 97 21.11 -16.18 -3.16
N GLU A 98 21.20 -14.90 -2.78
CA GLU A 98 20.05 -14.03 -2.54
C GLU A 98 20.00 -12.90 -3.58
N PRO A 99 19.22 -13.05 -4.67
CA PRO A 99 19.23 -12.12 -5.81
C PRO A 99 18.70 -10.72 -5.48
N LEU A 100 18.07 -10.54 -4.33
CA LEU A 100 17.57 -9.24 -3.85
C LEU A 100 18.65 -8.42 -3.14
N LEU A 101 19.74 -9.05 -2.71
CA LEU A 101 20.83 -8.40 -2.00
C LEU A 101 21.87 -7.92 -2.99
N LYS A 102 22.12 -6.60 -2.99
CA LYS A 102 23.17 -5.99 -3.82
C LYS A 102 24.48 -5.85 -3.06
N GLU A 103 24.39 -5.63 -1.74
CA GLU A 103 25.51 -5.32 -0.88
C GLU A 103 25.29 -5.84 0.53
N ILE A 104 26.36 -6.31 1.17
CA ILE A 104 26.41 -6.66 2.58
C ILE A 104 27.66 -6.01 3.18
N SER A 105 27.49 -5.24 4.25
CA SER A 105 28.58 -4.65 5.03
C SER A 105 28.56 -5.16 6.47
N LEU A 106 29.73 -5.49 6.99
CA LEU A 106 29.95 -5.77 8.41
C LEU A 106 30.42 -4.49 9.08
N VAL A 107 29.75 -4.06 10.15
CA VAL A 107 30.00 -2.77 10.78
C VAL A 107 30.34 -2.98 12.26
N ASN A 108 31.32 -2.24 12.75
CA ASN A 108 31.64 -2.18 14.18
C ASN A 108 30.57 -1.34 14.92
N PRO A 109 30.31 -1.58 16.22
CA PRO A 109 29.53 -0.68 17.09
C PRO A 109 29.83 0.83 16.98
N LYS A 110 31.03 1.21 16.49
CA LYS A 110 31.41 2.61 16.22
C LYS A 110 30.96 3.15 14.85
N GLY A 111 30.27 2.36 14.02
CA GLY A 111 29.84 2.74 12.67
C GLY A 111 30.91 2.59 11.59
N LEU A 112 32.05 1.96 11.90
CA LEU A 112 33.12 1.71 10.94
C LEU A 112 32.87 0.40 10.19
N GLU A 113 32.85 0.44 8.86
CA GLU A 113 32.76 -0.75 8.02
C GLU A 113 34.07 -1.56 8.12
N LEU A 114 33.94 -2.83 8.45
CA LEU A 114 35.05 -3.79 8.59
C LEU A 114 35.23 -4.63 7.31
N ILE A 115 34.11 -4.98 6.68
CA ILE A 115 34.08 -5.80 5.45
C ILE A 115 32.92 -5.28 4.61
N LYS A 116 33.14 -5.07 3.31
CA LYS A 116 32.12 -4.67 2.35
C LYS A 116 32.16 -5.62 1.15
N ILE A 117 31.03 -6.24 0.84
CA ILE A 117 30.88 -7.17 -0.28
C ILE A 117 29.71 -6.70 -1.15
N ASN A 118 29.98 -6.55 -2.45
CA ASN A 118 29.02 -6.07 -3.43
C ASN A 118 29.08 -6.96 -4.68
N LEU A 119 27.93 -7.43 -5.18
CA LEU A 119 27.86 -8.29 -6.37
C LEU A 119 28.31 -7.61 -7.67
N LEU A 120 28.29 -6.27 -7.71
CA LEU A 120 28.52 -5.49 -8.92
C LEU A 120 29.95 -4.94 -9.02
N SER A 121 30.81 -5.17 -8.03
CA SER A 121 32.17 -4.60 -8.01
C SER A 121 33.22 -5.60 -7.51
N GLU A 122 34.07 -6.09 -8.43
CA GLU A 122 35.28 -6.87 -8.13
C GLU A 122 36.43 -6.03 -7.52
N LYS A 123 36.24 -4.72 -7.37
CA LYS A 123 37.27 -3.81 -6.85
C LYS A 123 37.07 -3.58 -5.35
N THR A 124 38.15 -3.68 -4.59
CA THR A 124 38.27 -3.30 -3.19
C THR A 124 37.66 -1.91 -2.98
N GLN A 125 36.43 -1.86 -2.46
CA GLN A 125 35.76 -0.61 -2.15
C GLN A 125 36.36 -0.01 -0.88
N GLU A 126 36.49 1.32 -0.85
CA GLU A 126 36.93 2.05 0.31
C GLU A 126 35.94 1.83 1.46
N LEU A 127 36.45 1.40 2.62
CA LEU A 127 35.65 1.18 3.82
C LEU A 127 35.07 2.53 4.28
N GLY A 128 33.74 2.62 4.32
CA GLY A 128 33.04 3.83 4.73
C GLY A 128 32.92 3.96 6.24
N ASN A 129 32.56 5.16 6.69
CA ASN A 129 32.06 5.38 8.02
C ASN A 129 30.58 5.74 7.95
N ILE A 130 29.73 4.85 8.45
CA ILE A 130 28.27 5.00 8.49
C ILE A 130 27.77 5.50 9.85
N SER A 131 28.67 5.88 10.77
CA SER A 131 28.31 6.42 12.10
C SER A 131 27.46 7.70 12.05
N GLY A 132 27.51 8.44 10.94
CA GLY A 132 26.76 9.68 10.75
C GLY A 132 25.33 9.48 10.24
N GLU A 133 25.03 8.29 9.74
CA GLU A 133 23.79 7.97 9.04
C GLU A 133 22.64 7.73 10.03
N ASP A 134 21.44 8.20 9.68
CA ASP A 134 20.31 8.17 10.59
C ASP A 134 19.80 6.74 10.85
N TYR A 135 19.89 5.85 9.86
CA TYR A 135 19.56 4.43 10.02
C TYR A 135 20.52 3.68 10.94
N PHE A 136 21.77 4.14 11.08
CA PHE A 136 22.74 3.53 12.00
C PHE A 136 22.48 3.94 13.45
N LYS A 137 21.99 5.17 13.67
CA LYS A 137 21.66 5.69 15.02
C LYS A 137 20.40 5.06 15.60
N GLU A 138 19.44 4.68 14.76
CA GLU A 138 18.20 4.02 15.18
C GLU A 138 18.35 2.52 15.44
N ALA A 139 19.43 1.89 14.95
CA ALA A 139 19.69 0.45 15.06
C ALA A 139 20.52 0.05 16.30
N LEU A 140 21.00 1.02 17.09
CA LEU A 140 21.80 0.86 18.32
C LEU A 140 20.93 0.97 19.58
#